data_AF-H7FQN0-F1
#
_entry.id   AF-H7FQN0-F1
#
_cell.length_a   1.000
_cell.length_b   1.000
_cell.length_c   1.000
_cell.angle_alpha   90.00
_cell.angle_beta   90.00
_cell.angle_gamma   90.00
#
_symmetry.space_group_name_H-M   'P 1'
#
loop_
_entity.id
_entity.type
_entity.pdbx_description
1 polymer ?
#
loop_
_entity_poly.entity_id
_entity_poly.type
_entity_poly.pdbx_seq_one_letter_code
_entity_poly.pdbx_strand_id
1 'polypeptide(L)' 'MANMLLVGKSDDEAFEIALAFVLQNHNIGITLNKMDNNGNFIPIFVNSYLDLSDPTKTIYTKTTNCNLN' A
#
# COMPACT_ATOMS: atom_id res chain seq x y z
N MET A 1 -16.97 -16.45 -13.53
CA MET A 1 -15.62 -16.52 -12.92
C MET A 1 -14.68 -15.76 -13.82
N ALA A 2 -14.22 -14.58 -13.40
CA ALA A 2 -13.31 -13.77 -14.22
C ALA A 2 -11.90 -14.38 -14.17
N ASN A 3 -11.37 -14.68 -15.35
CA ASN A 3 -10.10 -15.36 -15.56
C ASN A 3 -8.95 -14.35 -15.39
N MET A 4 -8.68 -13.96 -14.15
CA MET A 4 -7.67 -12.95 -13.80
C MET A 4 -6.25 -13.52 -13.63
N LEU A 5 -6.11 -14.85 -13.71
CA LEU A 5 -4.84 -15.56 -13.52
C LEU A 5 -3.85 -15.47 -14.70
N LEU A 6 -4.15 -14.71 -15.76
CA LEU A 6 -3.36 -14.72 -16.99
C LEU A 6 -2.76 -13.37 -17.41
N VAL A 7 -2.81 -12.32 -16.57
CA VAL A 7 -2.27 -10.99 -16.94
C VAL A 7 -1.33 -10.37 -15.89
N GLY A 8 -0.89 -11.14 -14.89
CA GLY A 8 0.26 -10.76 -14.04
C GLY A 8 1.45 -11.66 -14.38
N LYS A 9 2.59 -11.08 -14.76
CA LYS A 9 3.82 -11.82 -15.08
C LYS A 9 4.50 -12.38 -13.82
N SER A 10 4.02 -12.02 -12.62
CA SER A 10 4.40 -12.58 -11.30
C SER A 10 3.19 -12.63 -10.34
N ASP A 11 3.30 -13.41 -9.26
CA ASP A 11 2.26 -13.52 -8.21
C ASP A 11 1.90 -12.16 -7.58
N ASP A 12 2.89 -11.28 -7.42
CA ASP A 12 2.71 -9.93 -6.90
C ASP A 12 1.85 -9.07 -7.85
N GLU A 13 2.12 -9.13 -9.16
CA GLU A 13 1.35 -8.39 -10.17
C GLU A 13 -0.09 -8.91 -10.26
N ALA A 14 -0.28 -10.23 -10.14
CA ALA A 14 -1.61 -10.84 -10.10
C ALA A 14 -2.41 -10.39 -8.86
N PHE A 15 -1.76 -10.28 -7.69
CA PHE A 15 -2.37 -9.76 -6.48
C PHE A 15 -2.78 -8.29 -6.62
N GLU A 16 -1.90 -7.44 -7.16
CA GLU A 16 -2.17 -6.02 -7.38
C GLU A 16 -3.37 -5.80 -8.33
N ILE A 17 -3.40 -6.53 -9.45
CA ILE A 17 -4.49 -6.43 -10.44
C ILE A 17 -5.83 -6.90 -9.83
N ALA A 18 -5.83 -8.02 -9.11
CA ALA A 18 -7.03 -8.53 -8.46
C ALA A 18 -7.55 -7.57 -7.39
N LEU A 19 -6.65 -7.00 -6.57
CA LEU A 19 -7.00 -6.02 -5.55
C LEU A 19 -7.59 -4.76 -6.19
N ALA A 20 -6.94 -4.22 -7.23
CA ALA A 20 -7.41 -3.03 -7.95
C ALA A 20 -8.82 -3.23 -8.54
N PHE A 21 -9.10 -4.40 -9.12
CA PHE A 21 -10.41 -4.71 -9.68
C PHE A 21 -11.52 -4.75 -8.62
N VAL A 22 -11.27 -5.35 -7.46
CA VAL A 22 -12.26 -5.38 -6.37
C VAL A 22 -12.53 -3.95 -5.87
N LEU A 23 -11.49 -3.15 -5.68
CA LEU A 23 -11.62 -1.77 -5.20
C LEU A 23 -12.44 -0.91 -6.15
N GLN A 24 -12.16 -1.00 -7.46
CA GLN A 24 -12.86 -0.21 -8.47
C GLN A 24 -14.33 -0.61 -8.58
N ASN A 25 -14.64 -1.91 -8.63
CA ASN A 25 -16.03 -2.36 -8.81
C ASN A 25 -16.92 -2.08 -7.61
N HIS A 26 -16.34 -1.99 -6.42
CA HIS A 26 -17.10 -1.71 -5.19
C HIS A 26 -16.95 -0.27 -4.70
N ASN A 27 -16.18 0.56 -5.40
CA ASN A 27 -15.87 1.95 -5.01
C ASN A 27 -15.35 2.04 -3.56
N ILE A 28 -14.43 1.14 -3.20
CA ILE A 28 -13.86 1.01 -1.85
C ILE A 28 -12.44 1.59 -1.83
N GLY A 29 -12.12 2.39 -0.80
CA GLY A 29 -10.74 2.71 -0.43
C GLY A 29 -10.23 1.74 0.64
N ILE A 30 -8.96 1.32 0.56
CA ILE A 30 -8.31 0.51 1.60
C ILE A 30 -7.42 1.39 2.46
N THR A 31 -7.48 1.17 3.77
CA THR A 31 -6.46 1.63 4.73
C THR A 31 -5.87 0.40 5.40
N LEU A 32 -4.54 0.31 5.43
CA LEU A 32 -3.83 -0.77 6.13
C LEU A 32 -3.61 -0.37 7.58
N ASN A 33 -4.04 -1.22 8.50
CA ASN A 33 -3.82 -1.06 9.93
C ASN A 33 -2.87 -2.16 10.43
N LYS A 34 -1.96 -1.81 11.34
CA LYS A 34 -1.14 -2.77 12.09
C LYS A 34 -1.62 -2.84 13.52
N MET A 35 -1.85 -4.06 14.02
CA MET A 35 -2.15 -4.30 15.43
C MET A 35 -0.89 -4.06 16.28
N ASP A 36 -1.03 -3.31 17.37
CA ASP A 36 0.01 -3.16 18.39
C ASP A 36 -0.01 -4.32 19.41
N ASN A 37 0.96 -4.34 20.33
CA ASN A 37 1.04 -5.39 21.36
C ASN A 37 -0.14 -5.36 22.35
N ASN A 38 -0.95 -4.31 22.35
CA ASN A 38 -2.12 -4.14 23.21
C ASN A 38 -3.43 -4.50 22.48
N GLY A 39 -3.35 -4.97 21.23
CA GLY A 39 -4.51 -5.34 20.42
C GLY A 39 -5.18 -4.18 19.69
N ASN A 40 -4.61 -2.96 19.74
CA ASN A 40 -5.17 -1.81 19.03
C ASN A 40 -4.73 -1.80 17.58
N PHE A 41 -5.64 -1.56 16.65
CA PHE A 41 -5.33 -1.36 15.24
C PHE A 41 -4.98 0.10 14.97
N ILE A 42 -3.72 0.34 14.56
CA ILE A 42 -3.21 1.67 14.24
C ILE A 42 -2.97 1.76 12.73
N PRO A 43 -3.50 2.78 12.05
CA PRO A 43 -3.25 2.97 10.62
C PRO A 43 -1.76 3.14 10.32
N ILE A 44 -1.36 2.58 9.18
CA ILE A 44 -0.01 2.70 8.66
C ILE A 44 -0.02 3.83 7.64
N PHE A 45 0.66 4.93 7.97
CA PHE A 45 0.99 5.98 7.01
C PHE A 45 2.48 5.89 6.70
N VAL A 46 2.86 6.22 5.47
CA VAL A 46 4.25 6.23 5.02
C VAL A 46 4.54 7.60 4.45
N ASN A 47 5.57 8.27 4.99
CA ASN A 47 6.10 9.47 4.38
C ASN A 47 7.31 9.11 3.51
N SER A 48 7.56 9.88 2.46
CA SER A 48 8.75 9.74 1.62
C SER A 48 9.55 11.04 1.59
N TYR A 49 10.88 10.91 1.53
CA TYR A 49 11.77 12.05 1.32
C TYR A 49 13.02 11.58 0.56
N LEU A 50 13.63 12.50 -0.20
CA LEU A 50 14.89 12.24 -0.88
C LEU A 50 16.05 12.22 0.12
N ASP A 51 16.94 11.25 -0.02
CA ASP A 51 18.17 11.20 0.74
C ASP A 51 19.08 12.36 0.29
N LEU A 52 19.46 13.23 1.22
CA LEU A 52 20.30 14.39 0.91
C LEU A 52 21.75 13.99 0.56
N SER A 53 22.18 12.80 0.99
CA SER A 53 23.50 12.25 0.68
C SER A 53 23.55 11.49 -0.65
N ASP A 54 22.39 10.99 -1.10
CA ASP A 54 22.21 10.33 -2.39
C ASP A 54 20.84 10.70 -2.99
N PRO A 55 20.76 11.73 -3.84
CA PRO A 55 19.49 12.21 -4.38
C PRO A 55 18.80 11.22 -5.34
N THR A 56 19.44 10.09 -5.68
CA THR A 56 18.80 9.00 -6.44
C THR A 56 17.99 8.07 -5.55
N LYS A 57 18.15 8.19 -4.22
CA LYS A 57 17.52 7.32 -3.24
C LYS A 57 16.36 8.04 -2.55
N THR A 58 15.19 7.41 -2.58
CA THR A 58 14.04 7.82 -1.78
C THR A 58 13.97 6.97 -0.52
N ILE A 59 13.85 7.62 0.64
CA ILE A 59 13.67 6.95 1.93
C ILE A 59 12.18 6.98 2.29
N TYR A 60 11.67 5.84 2.72
CA TYR A 60 10.28 5.67 3.19
C TYR A 60 10.28 5.43 4.69
N THR A 61 9.55 6.24 5.44
CA THR A 61 9.42 6.08 6.89
C THR A 61 7.96 5.98 7.30
N LYS A 62 7.67 5.05 8.21
CA LYS A 62 6.35 4.97 8.84
C LYS A 62 6.10 6.26 9.61
N THR A 63 4.93 6.84 9.45
CA THR A 63 4.47 8.02 10.19
C THR A 63 3.09 7.79 10.79
N THR A 64 2.73 8.62 11.76
CA THR A 64 1.38 8.73 12.32
C THR A 64 0.61 9.91 11.73
N ASN A 65 1.28 10.77 10.95
CA ASN A 65 0.61 11.88 10.26
C ASN A 65 -0.21 11.35 9.07
N CYS A 66 -1.53 11.52 9.14
CA CYS A 66 -2.47 11.13 8.09
C CYS A 66 -2.63 12.21 7.00
N ASN A 67 -2.15 13.43 7.23
CA ASN A 67 -2.16 14.52 6.26
C ASN A 67 -0.80 14.59 5.56
N LEU A 68 -0.55 13.60 4.70
CA LEU A 68 0.58 13.61 3.78
C LEU A 68 0.22 14.55 2.63
N ASN A 69 0.70 15.80 2.69
CA ASN A 69 0.54 16.79 1.62
C ASN A 69 1.75 16.80 0.70
#